data_AF-A0A8T5GPM5-F1
#
_entry.id   AF-A0A8T5GPM5-F1
#
_cell.length_a   1.000
_cell.length_b   1.000
_cell.length_c   1.000
_cell.angle_alpha   90.00
_cell.angle_beta   90.00
_cell.angle_gamma   90.00
#
_symmetry.space_group_name_H-M   'P 1'
#
loop_
_entity.id
_entity.type
_entity.pdbx_description
1 polymer ?
#
loop_
_entity_poly.entity_id
_entity_poly.type
_entity_poly.pdbx_seq_one_letter_code
_entity_poly.pdbx_strand_id
1 'polypeptide(L)'
;MVAIKKLLSYIIPLVVLVLFLLFYYNPTGAFESVKDVVSDVNASIDDLIGAEEVTASRPTLPPAQQAEVDKLISTMERMKSSTTKFCFDNYGGFSSLGGTTITLTYNEQKKSTAIEVLRGVGGVQEVFYKEIEGVKPCVIAGSEDVVDKFYDVFFGEWNYGVVRPLERKKVYLENPALGQYFMPVKQIMITFDSFQGMMEGNIIRIPVLPSNIINEYENFNDNGFLYKPDNEHICFFPTGDNDEDGLDEDYFSNNGDEFSIPQQLKTGKINSCS
;
A
#
# COMPACT_ATOMS: atom_id res chain seq x y z
N MET A 1 24.69 -32.11 -27.17
CA MET A 1 23.40 -31.42 -26.87
C MET A 1 22.20 -31.92 -27.67
N VAL A 2 22.29 -32.22 -28.97
CA VAL A 2 21.12 -32.65 -29.79
C VAL A 2 20.55 -34.01 -29.37
N ALA A 3 21.39 -34.95 -28.90
CA ALA A 3 20.94 -36.27 -28.45
C ALA A 3 20.09 -36.23 -27.16
N ILE A 4 20.46 -35.34 -26.21
CA ILE A 4 19.76 -35.19 -24.92
C ILE A 4 18.39 -34.51 -25.13
N LYS A 5 18.31 -33.48 -25.99
CA LYS A 5 17.03 -32.83 -26.31
C LYS A 5 16.03 -33.80 -26.96
N LYS A 6 16.52 -34.70 -27.83
CA LYS A 6 15.67 -35.74 -28.43
C LYS A 6 15.22 -36.77 -27.39
N LEU A 7 16.12 -37.20 -26.50
CA LEU A 7 15.78 -38.12 -25.41
C LEU A 7 14.66 -37.54 -24.51
N LEU A 8 14.81 -36.28 -24.07
CA LEU A 8 13.82 -35.60 -23.23
C LEU A 8 12.47 -35.42 -23.92
N SER A 9 12.45 -35.15 -25.24
CA SER A 9 11.20 -34.99 -26.00
C SER A 9 10.36 -36.27 -26.08
N TYR A 10 10.97 -37.45 -25.93
CA TYR A 10 10.25 -38.73 -25.90
C TYR A 10 9.88 -39.18 -24.49
N ILE A 11 10.70 -38.82 -23.48
CA ILE A 11 10.46 -39.21 -22.09
C ILE A 11 9.25 -38.49 -21.49
N ILE A 12 9.12 -37.18 -21.71
CA ILE A 12 8.03 -36.37 -21.13
C ILE A 12 6.63 -36.90 -21.53
N PRO A 13 6.30 -37.09 -22.82
CA PRO A 13 4.99 -37.62 -23.20
C PRO A 13 4.77 -39.06 -22.72
N LEU A 14 5.82 -39.87 -22.59
CA LEU A 14 5.72 -41.23 -22.02
C LEU A 14 5.34 -41.17 -20.53
N VAL A 15 5.97 -40.29 -19.75
CA VAL A 15 5.65 -40.09 -18.33
C VAL A 15 4.22 -39.58 -18.16
N VAL A 16 3.80 -38.63 -18.98
CA VAL A 16 2.41 -38.11 -18.96
C VAL A 16 1.41 -39.23 -19.29
N LEU A 17 1.71 -40.09 -20.27
CA LEU A 17 0.86 -41.23 -20.61
C LEU A 17 0.73 -42.23 -19.43
N VAL A 18 1.85 -42.53 -18.76
CA VAL A 18 1.86 -43.44 -17.60
C VAL A 18 1.06 -42.86 -16.43
N LEU A 19 1.23 -41.56 -16.14
CA LEU A 19 0.45 -40.86 -15.13
C LEU A 19 -1.04 -40.88 -15.47
N PHE A 20 -1.40 -40.64 -16.74
CA PHE A 20 -2.78 -40.68 -17.20
C PHE A 20 -3.41 -42.07 -17.01
N LEU A 21 -2.67 -43.15 -17.32
CA LEU A 21 -3.12 -44.52 -17.08
C LEU A 21 -3.28 -44.82 -15.58
N LEU A 22 -2.36 -44.36 -14.73
CA LEU A 22 -2.45 -44.56 -13.28
C LEU A 22 -3.67 -43.84 -12.67
N PHE A 23 -3.93 -42.60 -13.08
CA PHE A 23 -5.12 -41.85 -12.62
C PHE A 23 -6.43 -42.42 -13.17
N TYR A 24 -6.43 -42.95 -14.40
CA TYR A 24 -7.62 -43.55 -15.00
C TYR A 24 -8.03 -44.87 -14.33
N TYR A 25 -7.05 -45.73 -14.00
CA TYR A 25 -7.33 -47.06 -13.45
C TYR A 25 -7.29 -47.15 -11.91
N ASN A 26 -6.72 -46.16 -11.20
CA ASN A 26 -6.65 -46.17 -9.73
C ASN A 26 -6.78 -44.75 -9.11
N PRO A 27 -7.95 -44.12 -9.20
CA PRO A 27 -8.14 -42.70 -8.87
C PRO A 27 -7.92 -42.34 -7.39
N THR A 28 -8.10 -43.30 -6.47
CA THR A 28 -8.01 -43.06 -5.02
C THR A 28 -6.63 -43.32 -4.43
N GLY A 29 -5.75 -44.06 -5.12
CA GLY A 29 -4.40 -44.40 -4.63
C GLY A 29 -3.24 -43.83 -5.48
N ALA A 30 -3.51 -43.39 -6.71
CA ALA A 30 -2.46 -42.93 -7.63
C ALA A 30 -1.70 -41.70 -7.13
N PHE A 31 -2.33 -40.82 -6.37
CA PHE A 31 -1.69 -39.58 -5.93
C PHE A 31 -0.54 -39.82 -4.93
N GLU A 32 -0.70 -40.78 -4.02
CA GLU A 32 0.37 -41.15 -3.07
C GLU A 32 1.52 -41.87 -3.78
N SER A 33 1.22 -42.76 -4.75
CA SER A 33 2.26 -43.41 -5.55
C SER A 33 3.02 -42.43 -6.47
N VAL A 34 2.38 -41.37 -6.95
CA VAL A 34 3.05 -40.31 -7.73
C VAL A 34 3.94 -39.47 -6.83
N LYS A 35 3.54 -39.21 -5.58
CA LYS A 35 4.34 -38.48 -4.61
C LYS A 35 5.65 -39.20 -4.27
N ASP A 36 5.60 -40.51 -4.05
CA ASP A 36 6.78 -41.34 -3.79
C ASP A 36 7.73 -41.39 -5.00
N VAL A 37 7.20 -41.49 -6.23
CA VAL A 37 8.00 -41.46 -7.46
C VAL A 37 8.63 -40.08 -7.69
N VAL A 38 7.91 -38.99 -7.40
CA VAL A 38 8.45 -37.62 -7.54
C VAL A 38 9.52 -37.32 -6.49
N SER A 39 9.39 -37.86 -5.26
CA SER A 39 10.44 -37.73 -4.25
C SER A 39 11.71 -38.50 -4.61
N ASP A 40 11.58 -39.72 -5.15
CA ASP A 40 12.73 -40.52 -5.58
C ASP A 40 13.41 -39.96 -6.84
N VAL A 41 12.63 -39.33 -7.72
CA VAL A 41 13.14 -38.62 -8.90
C VAL A 41 13.84 -37.32 -8.49
N ASN A 42 13.34 -36.56 -7.51
CA ASN A 42 14.07 -35.40 -6.97
C ASN A 42 15.44 -35.80 -6.42
N ALA A 43 15.52 -36.91 -5.67
CA ALA A 43 16.78 -37.43 -5.15
C ALA A 43 17.77 -37.88 -6.24
N SER A 44 17.26 -38.31 -7.40
CA SER A 44 18.10 -38.76 -8.55
C SER A 44 18.39 -37.64 -9.57
N ILE A 45 17.61 -36.55 -9.55
CA ILE A 45 17.78 -35.37 -10.43
C ILE A 45 18.90 -34.46 -9.91
N ASP A 46 19.06 -34.34 -8.59
CA ASP A 46 20.14 -33.57 -7.96
C ASP A 46 21.53 -34.06 -8.40
N ASP A 47 21.67 -35.36 -8.71
CA ASP A 47 22.93 -35.97 -9.19
C ASP A 47 23.11 -35.95 -10.72
N LEU A 48 22.05 -35.69 -11.52
CA LEU A 48 22.09 -35.84 -12.98
C LEU A 48 21.95 -34.56 -13.79
N ILE A 49 21.60 -33.43 -13.16
CA ILE A 49 21.45 -32.16 -13.86
C ILE A 49 22.43 -31.16 -13.27
N GLY A 50 23.52 -30.91 -14.01
CA GLY A 50 24.25 -29.64 -13.97
C GLY A 50 23.35 -28.50 -14.45
N ALA A 51 22.23 -28.28 -13.76
CA ALA A 51 21.43 -27.10 -13.90
C ALA A 51 22.30 -26.01 -13.29
N GLU A 52 22.88 -25.17 -14.14
CA GLU A 52 23.31 -23.85 -13.67
C GLU A 52 22.15 -23.30 -12.84
N GLU A 53 22.40 -23.00 -11.56
CA GLU A 53 21.48 -22.20 -10.79
C GLU A 53 21.16 -21.00 -11.68
N VAL A 54 19.93 -20.94 -12.18
CA VAL A 54 19.42 -19.76 -12.84
C VAL A 54 19.31 -18.75 -11.72
N THR A 55 20.40 -18.02 -11.50
CA THR A 55 20.50 -16.87 -10.63
C THR A 55 19.65 -15.79 -11.27
N ALA A 56 18.33 -15.93 -11.14
CA ALA A 56 17.40 -14.88 -11.46
C ALA A 56 17.77 -13.71 -10.57
N SER A 57 18.41 -12.70 -11.16
CA SER A 57 18.72 -11.45 -10.50
C SER A 57 17.42 -10.90 -9.93
N ARG A 58 17.39 -10.57 -8.62
CA ARG A 58 16.23 -9.90 -8.03
C ARG A 58 15.89 -8.68 -8.89
N PRO A 59 14.62 -8.52 -9.32
CA PRO A 59 14.25 -7.35 -10.07
C PRO A 59 14.52 -6.11 -9.23
N THR A 60 15.05 -5.07 -9.83
CA THR A 60 15.26 -3.78 -9.18
C THR A 60 14.19 -2.79 -9.63
N LEU A 61 13.88 -1.83 -8.75
CA LEU A 61 13.05 -0.70 -9.14
C LEU A 61 13.82 0.18 -10.13
N PRO A 62 13.12 0.76 -11.14
CA PRO A 62 13.67 1.85 -11.91
C PRO A 62 14.14 2.98 -10.98
N PRO A 63 15.25 3.68 -11.29
CA PRO A 63 15.80 4.70 -10.39
C PRO A 63 14.81 5.80 -9.98
N ALA A 64 13.89 6.19 -10.87
CA ALA A 64 12.85 7.17 -10.56
C ALA A 64 11.87 6.64 -9.50
N GLN A 65 11.36 5.41 -9.66
CA GLN A 65 10.45 4.78 -8.68
C GLN A 65 11.16 4.53 -7.35
N GLN A 66 12.43 4.12 -7.38
CA GLN A 66 13.22 3.96 -6.15
C GLN A 66 13.34 5.29 -5.39
N ALA A 67 13.62 6.40 -6.09
CA ALA A 67 13.72 7.71 -5.46
C ALA A 67 12.39 8.17 -4.83
N GLU A 68 11.26 7.85 -5.45
CA GLU A 68 9.93 8.14 -4.89
C GLU A 68 9.65 7.30 -3.63
N VAL A 69 9.97 6.00 -3.64
CA VAL A 69 9.88 5.11 -2.47
C VAL A 69 10.79 5.61 -1.34
N ASP A 70 12.03 5.98 -1.65
CA ASP A 70 12.98 6.52 -0.68
C ASP A 70 12.48 7.84 -0.09
N LYS A 71 11.78 8.67 -0.88
CA LYS A 71 11.18 9.92 -0.43
C LYS A 71 9.99 9.69 0.51
N LEU A 72 9.15 8.68 0.23
CA LEU A 72 8.09 8.24 1.15
C LEU A 72 8.70 7.79 2.49
N ILE A 73 9.68 6.88 2.45
CA ILE A 73 10.31 6.32 3.66
C ILE A 73 10.99 7.41 4.48
N SER A 74 11.81 8.25 3.84
CA SER A 74 12.50 9.35 4.54
C SER A 74 11.54 10.37 5.12
N THR A 75 10.38 10.60 4.49
CA THR A 75 9.32 11.44 5.04
C THR A 75 8.67 10.80 6.26
N MET A 76 8.33 9.52 6.20
CA MET A 76 7.79 8.79 7.37
C MET A 76 8.78 8.76 8.53
N GLU A 77 10.06 8.49 8.29
CA GLU A 77 11.12 8.49 9.32
C GLU A 77 11.33 9.89 9.92
N ARG A 78 11.23 10.95 9.11
CA ARG A 78 11.28 12.36 9.56
C ARG A 78 10.09 12.69 10.44
N MET A 79 8.87 12.37 10.01
CA MET A 79 7.64 12.58 10.79
C MET A 79 7.67 11.81 12.11
N LYS A 80 8.11 10.54 12.09
CA LYS A 80 8.32 9.72 13.30
C LYS A 80 9.27 10.39 14.28
N SER A 81 10.40 10.89 13.79
CA SER A 81 11.45 11.52 14.61
C SER A 81 11.06 12.90 15.15
N SER A 82 10.10 13.57 14.51
CA SER A 82 9.59 14.87 14.94
C SER A 82 8.88 14.74 16.30
N THR A 83 9.04 15.73 17.17
CA THR A 83 8.25 15.84 18.41
C THR A 83 6.94 16.58 18.20
N THR A 84 6.78 17.22 17.04
CA THR A 84 5.56 17.92 16.63
C THR A 84 4.45 16.92 16.37
N LYS A 85 3.27 17.21 16.94
CA LYS A 85 2.01 16.50 16.70
C LYS A 85 1.09 17.36 15.84
N PHE A 86 0.07 16.72 15.26
CA PHE A 86 -0.89 17.36 14.36
C PHE A 86 -0.18 18.11 13.23
N CYS A 87 0.81 17.45 12.63
CA CYS A 87 1.67 18.04 11.61
C CYS A 87 1.55 17.30 10.28
N PHE A 88 1.90 17.98 9.21
CA PHE A 88 1.79 17.50 7.85
C PHE A 88 3.17 17.51 7.19
N ASP A 89 3.35 16.61 6.23
CA ASP A 89 4.53 16.58 5.38
C ASP A 89 4.17 16.06 3.98
N ASN A 90 4.97 16.40 2.99
CA ASN A 90 4.72 16.06 1.59
C ASN A 90 5.87 15.23 1.03
N TYR A 91 5.59 13.96 0.74
CA TYR A 91 6.54 13.08 0.09
C TYR A 91 6.48 13.15 -1.45
N GLY A 92 5.49 13.84 -2.01
CA GLY A 92 5.37 14.20 -3.42
C GLY A 92 4.58 13.23 -4.27
N GLY A 93 4.03 12.16 -3.67
CA GLY A 93 3.29 11.13 -4.37
C GLY A 93 4.18 10.29 -5.28
N PHE A 94 3.53 9.50 -6.12
CA PHE A 94 4.19 8.69 -7.15
C PHE A 94 3.82 9.24 -8.53
N SER A 95 4.77 9.27 -9.47
CA SER A 95 4.48 9.70 -10.85
C SER A 95 3.81 8.60 -11.67
N SER A 96 4.27 7.36 -11.54
CA SER A 96 3.63 6.17 -12.08
C SER A 96 4.23 4.91 -11.46
N LEU A 97 3.40 4.09 -10.82
CA LEU A 97 3.87 2.81 -10.30
C LEU A 97 4.00 1.74 -11.38
N GLY A 98 3.34 1.84 -12.54
CA GLY A 98 3.64 1.01 -13.73
C GLY A 98 3.66 -0.51 -13.46
N GLY A 99 2.67 -1.02 -12.75
CA GLY A 99 2.58 -2.42 -12.31
C GLY A 99 3.37 -2.75 -11.04
N THR A 100 3.87 -1.74 -10.35
CA THR A 100 4.42 -1.84 -8.99
C THR A 100 3.30 -1.61 -7.97
N THR A 101 3.35 -2.34 -6.86
CA THR A 101 2.48 -2.17 -5.70
C THR A 101 3.34 -1.89 -4.48
N ILE A 102 3.00 -0.84 -3.73
CA ILE A 102 3.64 -0.54 -2.44
C ILE A 102 2.65 -0.90 -1.36
N THR A 103 3.05 -1.78 -0.44
CA THR A 103 2.20 -2.23 0.68
C THR A 103 2.83 -1.82 1.99
N LEU A 104 2.06 -1.14 2.84
CA LEU A 104 2.41 -0.81 4.21
C LEU A 104 1.57 -1.69 5.12
N THR A 105 2.20 -2.58 5.90
CA THR A 105 1.51 -3.52 6.80
C THR A 105 1.99 -3.34 8.24
N TYR A 106 1.07 -3.08 9.16
CA TYR A 106 1.39 -3.00 10.59
C TYR A 106 1.50 -4.40 11.21
N ASN A 107 2.62 -4.64 11.88
CA ASN A 107 2.86 -5.84 12.67
C ASN A 107 2.74 -5.52 14.16
N GLU A 108 1.62 -5.93 14.77
CA GLU A 108 1.33 -5.76 16.21
C GLU A 108 2.40 -6.37 17.13
N GLN A 109 2.99 -7.51 16.73
CA GLN A 109 3.98 -8.22 17.55
C GLN A 109 5.31 -7.48 17.58
N LYS A 110 5.75 -6.97 16.41
CA LYS A 110 6.98 -6.20 16.28
C LYS A 110 6.81 -4.72 16.62
N LYS A 111 5.57 -4.24 16.70
CA LYS A 111 5.21 -2.82 16.81
C LYS A 111 5.87 -1.99 15.70
N SER A 112 5.87 -2.50 14.47
CA SER A 112 6.50 -1.86 13.31
C SER A 112 5.58 -1.91 12.10
N THR A 113 5.75 -0.97 11.18
CA THR A 113 5.13 -1.03 9.84
C THR A 113 6.18 -1.53 8.85
N ALA A 114 5.88 -2.64 8.16
CA ALA A 114 6.66 -3.13 7.04
C ALA A 114 6.20 -2.44 5.76
N ILE A 115 7.14 -1.96 4.96
CA ILE A 115 6.94 -1.37 3.64
C ILE A 115 7.54 -2.36 2.63
N GLU A 116 6.66 -2.96 1.83
CA GLU A 116 6.98 -3.97 0.83
C GLU A 116 6.68 -3.39 -0.55
N VAL A 117 7.63 -3.48 -1.47
CA VAL A 117 7.40 -3.09 -2.87
C VAL A 117 7.43 -4.34 -3.72
N LEU A 118 6.31 -4.60 -4.38
CA LEU A 118 6.09 -5.76 -5.23
C LEU A 118 5.99 -5.32 -6.68
N ARG A 119 6.53 -6.12 -7.61
CA ARG A 119 6.50 -5.85 -9.05
C ARG A 119 6.13 -7.11 -9.84
N GLY A 120 5.83 -6.90 -11.12
CA GLY A 120 5.55 -7.97 -12.09
C GLY A 120 4.07 -8.26 -12.26
N VAL A 121 3.73 -9.10 -13.22
CA VAL A 121 2.34 -9.50 -13.49
C VAL A 121 1.76 -10.16 -12.23
N GLY A 122 0.72 -9.55 -11.67
CA GLY A 122 0.09 -10.00 -10.42
C GLY A 122 0.76 -9.51 -9.13
N GLY A 123 1.81 -8.68 -9.19
CA GLY A 123 2.42 -8.06 -8.00
C GLY A 123 3.05 -9.09 -7.05
N VAL A 124 3.68 -10.14 -7.56
CA VAL A 124 4.17 -11.26 -6.73
C VAL A 124 5.68 -11.24 -6.46
N GLN A 125 6.46 -10.39 -7.14
CA GLN A 125 7.91 -10.36 -6.96
C GLN A 125 8.31 -9.21 -6.05
N GLU A 126 8.78 -9.54 -4.84
CA GLU A 126 9.38 -8.56 -3.94
C GLU A 126 10.66 -7.99 -4.52
N VAL A 127 10.72 -6.66 -4.61
CA VAL A 127 11.90 -5.91 -5.09
C VAL A 127 12.51 -5.04 -4.00
N PHE A 128 11.74 -4.71 -2.96
CA PHE A 128 12.19 -3.91 -1.83
C PHE A 128 11.40 -4.24 -0.56
N TYR A 129 12.10 -4.21 0.58
CA TYR A 129 11.53 -4.42 1.90
C TYR A 129 12.19 -3.49 2.93
N LYS A 130 11.40 -2.82 3.76
CA LYS A 130 11.89 -1.99 4.88
C LYS A 130 10.90 -2.00 6.03
N GLU A 131 11.38 -2.16 7.26
CA GLU A 131 10.57 -1.97 8.47
C GLU A 131 10.82 -0.59 9.10
N ILE A 132 9.74 0.07 9.53
CA ILE A 132 9.75 1.29 10.34
C ILE A 132 9.10 0.99 11.69
N GLU A 133 9.91 0.92 12.74
CA GLU A 133 9.43 0.67 14.11
C GLU A 133 8.59 1.82 14.66
N GLY A 134 7.62 1.53 15.54
CA GLY A 134 6.85 2.53 16.29
C GLY A 134 5.86 3.35 15.46
N VAL A 135 5.69 3.05 14.18
CA VAL A 135 4.73 3.71 13.29
C VAL A 135 3.59 2.74 12.99
N LYS A 136 2.36 3.24 13.08
CA LYS A 136 1.09 2.62 12.70
C LYS A 136 0.51 3.39 11.51
N PRO A 137 0.07 2.71 10.45
CA PRO A 137 -0.62 3.38 9.36
C PRO A 137 -2.03 3.78 9.78
N CYS A 138 -2.49 4.91 9.28
CA CYS A 138 -3.87 5.35 9.38
C CYS A 138 -4.29 6.02 8.08
N VAL A 139 -5.56 6.36 7.99
CA VAL A 139 -6.13 7.12 6.88
C VAL A 139 -7.09 8.18 7.39
N ILE A 140 -7.22 9.26 6.64
CA ILE A 140 -8.30 10.24 6.83
C ILE A 140 -9.41 9.89 5.85
N ALA A 141 -10.12 8.81 6.16
CA ALA A 141 -11.18 8.21 5.33
C ALA A 141 -11.97 7.18 6.15
N GLY A 142 -13.01 6.60 5.54
CA GLY A 142 -13.70 5.42 6.07
C GLY A 142 -14.86 5.72 7.01
N SER A 143 -15.34 6.97 7.08
CA SER A 143 -16.68 7.39 7.51
C SER A 143 -16.82 8.89 7.34
N GLU A 144 -18.01 9.36 6.94
CA GLU A 144 -18.40 10.77 6.95
C GLU A 144 -18.00 11.44 8.28
N ASP A 145 -18.27 10.78 9.42
CA ASP A 145 -17.86 11.21 10.75
C ASP A 145 -16.36 11.48 10.93
N VAL A 146 -15.47 10.73 10.27
CA VAL A 146 -14.01 10.91 10.37
C VAL A 146 -13.58 12.08 9.51
N VAL A 147 -14.10 12.17 8.28
CA VAL A 147 -13.77 13.23 7.32
C VAL A 147 -14.30 14.57 7.83
N ASP A 148 -15.56 14.65 8.25
CA ASP A 148 -16.17 15.85 8.82
C ASP A 148 -15.42 16.36 10.06
N LYS A 149 -15.05 15.45 10.97
CA LYS A 149 -14.27 15.85 12.16
C LYS A 149 -12.88 16.32 11.77
N PHE A 150 -12.24 15.71 10.77
CA PHE A 150 -10.96 16.19 10.27
C PHE A 150 -11.11 17.60 9.69
N TYR A 151 -12.16 17.80 8.90
CA TYR A 151 -12.51 19.10 8.33
C TYR A 151 -12.73 20.14 9.43
N ASP A 152 -13.58 19.88 10.41
CA ASP A 152 -13.84 20.77 11.54
C ASP A 152 -12.58 21.15 12.33
N VAL A 153 -11.60 20.25 12.42
CA VAL A 153 -10.36 20.48 13.17
C VAL A 153 -9.35 21.35 12.40
N PHE A 154 -9.26 21.18 11.07
CA PHE A 154 -8.19 21.77 10.26
C PHE A 154 -8.63 22.79 9.22
N PHE A 155 -9.86 22.68 8.71
CA PHE A 155 -10.42 23.51 7.65
C PHE A 155 -11.66 24.30 8.08
N GLY A 156 -12.28 23.92 9.20
CA GLY A 156 -13.51 24.47 9.75
C GLY A 156 -13.47 25.97 10.05
N GLU A 157 -13.61 26.76 9.00
CA GLU A 157 -14.01 28.16 8.98
C GLU A 157 -15.04 28.29 7.86
N TRP A 158 -16.34 28.10 8.15
CA TRP A 158 -17.46 28.78 7.47
C TRP A 158 -18.83 28.22 7.88
N ASN A 159 -19.41 28.78 8.94
CA ASN A 159 -20.85 29.08 8.90
C ASN A 159 -21.21 30.09 10.00
N TYR A 160 -21.58 31.30 9.58
CA TYR A 160 -22.39 32.28 10.30
C TYR A 160 -22.13 32.46 11.82
N GLY A 161 -20.93 32.94 12.19
CA GLY A 161 -20.81 33.92 13.29
C GLY A 161 -20.95 33.49 14.75
N VAL A 162 -20.80 32.21 15.14
CA VAL A 162 -21.02 31.82 16.56
C VAL A 162 -19.84 31.19 17.32
N VAL A 163 -18.77 30.64 16.72
CA VAL A 163 -17.61 30.16 17.54
C VAL A 163 -16.30 30.34 16.78
N ARG A 164 -15.25 30.80 17.47
CA ARG A 164 -13.92 31.00 16.87
C ARG A 164 -13.27 29.63 16.56
N PRO A 165 -12.76 29.40 15.34
CA PRO A 165 -12.12 28.16 14.88
C PRO A 165 -11.01 27.62 15.79
N LEU A 166 -10.23 28.53 16.37
CA LEU A 166 -9.15 28.19 17.31
C LEU A 166 -9.65 27.48 18.58
N GLU A 167 -10.87 27.78 19.04
CA GLU A 167 -11.45 27.14 20.22
C GLU A 167 -11.91 25.71 19.91
N ARG A 168 -12.43 25.45 18.70
CA ARG A 168 -12.81 24.09 18.29
C ARG A 168 -11.60 23.18 18.13
N LYS A 169 -10.55 23.64 17.42
CA LYS A 169 -9.30 22.89 17.28
C LYS A 169 -8.76 22.48 18.65
N LYS A 170 -8.74 23.42 19.60
CA LYS A 170 -8.33 23.12 20.98
C LYS A 170 -9.21 22.05 21.64
N VAL A 171 -10.54 22.17 21.50
CA VAL A 171 -11.50 21.21 22.07
C VAL A 171 -11.31 19.79 21.52
N TYR A 172 -11.16 19.60 20.21
CA TYR A 172 -10.95 18.26 19.63
C TYR A 172 -9.55 17.69 19.94
N LEU A 173 -8.52 18.52 19.90
CA LEU A 173 -7.14 18.09 20.17
C LEU A 173 -6.91 17.76 21.66
N GLU A 174 -7.66 18.41 22.57
CA GLU A 174 -7.57 18.18 24.01
C GLU A 174 -8.59 17.17 24.54
N ASN A 175 -9.61 16.79 23.75
CA ASN A 175 -10.68 15.91 24.20
C ASN A 175 -10.85 14.67 23.29
N PRO A 176 -10.07 13.60 23.53
CA PRO A 176 -10.14 12.37 22.75
C PRO A 176 -11.51 11.65 22.83
N ALA A 177 -12.40 12.06 23.75
CA ALA A 177 -13.76 11.53 23.85
C ALA A 177 -14.69 12.03 22.72
N LEU A 178 -14.30 13.06 21.97
CA LEU A 178 -15.10 13.63 20.86
C LEU A 178 -14.98 12.83 19.55
N GLY A 179 -14.26 11.70 19.58
CA GLY A 179 -14.10 10.79 18.46
C GLY A 179 -12.77 11.00 17.72
N GLN A 180 -12.37 9.97 16.99
CA GLN A 180 -11.16 10.01 16.17
C GLN A 180 -11.49 10.71 14.84
N TYR A 181 -10.65 11.67 14.44
CA TYR A 181 -10.68 12.31 13.11
C TYR A 181 -9.69 11.66 12.14
N PHE A 182 -9.27 10.43 12.45
CA PHE A 182 -8.47 9.55 11.61
C PHE A 182 -8.81 8.11 11.95
N MET A 183 -8.60 7.19 11.00
CA MET A 183 -8.86 5.77 11.20
C MET A 183 -7.54 4.98 11.17
N PRO A 184 -7.12 4.34 12.27
CA PRO A 184 -6.02 3.38 12.25
C PRO A 184 -6.36 2.20 11.34
N VAL A 185 -5.41 1.79 10.50
CA VAL A 185 -5.58 0.65 9.59
C VAL A 185 -4.44 -0.33 9.76
N LYS A 186 -4.68 -1.60 9.44
CA LYS A 186 -3.63 -2.62 9.46
C LYS A 186 -2.76 -2.59 8.22
N GLN A 187 -3.34 -2.16 7.09
CA GLN A 187 -2.68 -2.23 5.80
C GLN A 187 -3.13 -1.09 4.90
N ILE A 188 -2.18 -0.53 4.16
CA ILE A 188 -2.39 0.43 3.07
C ILE A 188 -1.67 -0.12 1.84
N MET A 189 -2.33 -0.14 0.70
CA MET A 189 -1.75 -0.54 -0.58
C MET A 189 -1.82 0.64 -1.55
N ILE A 190 -0.70 0.99 -2.18
CA ILE A 190 -0.62 1.99 -3.23
C ILE A 190 -0.35 1.26 -4.53
N THR A 191 -1.28 1.37 -5.49
CA THR A 191 -1.22 0.67 -6.77
C THR A 191 -1.46 1.64 -7.92
N PHE A 192 -1.01 1.33 -9.13
CA PHE A 192 -1.42 2.07 -10.32
C PHE A 192 -2.71 1.46 -10.89
N ASP A 193 -3.74 2.27 -11.09
CA ASP A 193 -4.93 1.86 -11.85
C ASP A 193 -4.95 2.48 -13.24
N SER A 194 -5.27 1.65 -14.23
CA SER A 194 -5.37 2.00 -15.66
C SER A 194 -6.65 1.46 -16.28
N PHE A 195 -7.72 1.31 -15.48
CA PHE A 195 -8.98 0.75 -15.95
C PHE A 195 -9.59 1.60 -17.08
N GLN A 196 -9.99 0.92 -18.17
CA GLN A 196 -10.41 1.49 -19.45
C GLN A 196 -11.45 2.61 -19.31
N GLY A 197 -11.00 3.87 -19.35
CA GLY A 197 -11.85 5.07 -19.39
C GLY A 197 -11.99 5.84 -18.09
N MET A 198 -11.34 5.41 -17.00
CA MET A 198 -11.20 6.20 -15.76
C MET A 198 -9.83 6.87 -15.69
N MET A 199 -9.67 7.86 -14.81
CA MET A 199 -8.42 8.61 -14.66
C MET A 199 -7.26 7.65 -14.34
N GLU A 200 -6.18 7.69 -15.14
CA GLU A 200 -4.95 6.96 -14.86
C GLU A 200 -4.26 7.61 -13.67
N GLY A 201 -3.97 6.83 -12.63
CA GLY A 201 -3.45 7.39 -11.39
C GLY A 201 -2.94 6.34 -10.41
N ASN A 202 -2.18 6.81 -9.43
CA ASN A 202 -1.81 6.00 -8.28
C ASN A 202 -2.93 6.10 -7.24
N ILE A 203 -3.41 4.94 -6.82
CA ILE A 203 -4.58 4.81 -5.97
C ILE A 203 -4.19 4.18 -4.63
N ILE A 204 -4.85 4.64 -3.56
CA ILE A 204 -4.73 4.10 -2.22
C ILE A 204 -5.88 3.12 -1.96
N ARG A 205 -5.55 1.86 -1.68
CA ARG A 205 -6.49 0.80 -1.32
C ARG A 205 -6.26 0.39 0.14
N ILE A 206 -7.35 0.16 0.87
CA ILE A 206 -7.32 -0.25 2.28
C ILE A 206 -8.10 -1.58 2.38
N PRO A 207 -7.43 -2.75 2.37
CA PRO A 207 -8.10 -4.04 2.16
C PRO A 207 -9.08 -4.50 3.23
N VAL A 208 -9.10 -3.85 4.39
CA VAL A 208 -9.93 -4.25 5.54
C VAL A 208 -10.67 -3.03 6.06
N LEU A 209 -11.44 -2.38 5.20
CA LEU A 209 -12.44 -1.41 5.64
C LEU A 209 -13.77 -2.12 5.89
N PRO A 210 -14.61 -1.59 6.80
CA PRO A 210 -15.98 -2.05 6.90
C PRO A 210 -16.67 -1.81 5.56
N SER A 211 -17.37 -2.83 5.05
CA SER A 211 -17.87 -2.97 3.67
C SER A 211 -18.92 -1.94 3.22
N ASN A 212 -19.11 -0.88 3.99
CA ASN A 212 -20.17 0.10 3.85
C ASN A 212 -19.67 1.54 3.96
N ILE A 213 -18.35 1.77 3.97
CA ILE A 213 -17.82 3.10 4.29
C ILE A 213 -16.79 3.65 3.31
N ILE A 214 -16.44 2.90 2.28
CA ILE A 214 -15.64 3.41 1.17
C ILE A 214 -16.14 2.73 -0.09
N ASN A 215 -16.55 3.49 -1.09
CA ASN A 215 -16.87 2.96 -2.40
C ASN A 215 -15.57 2.48 -3.07
N GLU A 216 -15.28 1.18 -3.04
CA GLU A 216 -14.07 0.60 -3.66
C GLU A 216 -13.96 0.85 -5.18
N TYR A 217 -15.05 1.33 -5.81
CA TYR A 217 -15.08 1.77 -7.20
C TYR A 217 -14.57 3.19 -7.42
N GLU A 218 -14.48 4.00 -6.35
CA GLU A 218 -13.92 5.34 -6.38
C GLU A 218 -12.45 5.23 -6.01
N ASN A 219 -11.63 5.22 -7.05
CA ASN A 219 -10.18 5.13 -6.96
C ASN A 219 -9.62 6.30 -6.15
N PHE A 220 -9.16 6.04 -4.92
CA PHE A 220 -8.62 7.12 -4.08
C PHE A 220 -7.27 7.59 -4.56
N ASN A 221 -7.17 8.81 -5.08
CA ASN A 221 -5.91 9.35 -5.57
C ASN A 221 -4.94 9.63 -4.42
N ASP A 222 -3.66 9.31 -4.65
CA ASP A 222 -2.55 9.66 -3.76
C ASP A 222 -2.01 11.04 -4.13
N ASN A 223 -2.35 12.04 -3.32
CA ASN A 223 -1.87 13.42 -3.49
C ASN A 223 -0.50 13.69 -2.84
N GLY A 224 0.17 12.66 -2.29
CA GLY A 224 1.54 12.79 -1.82
C GLY A 224 1.73 13.44 -0.45
N PHE A 225 0.64 13.66 0.29
CA PHE A 225 0.66 14.22 1.63
C PHE A 225 0.49 13.15 2.71
N LEU A 226 1.14 13.37 3.84
CA LEU A 226 1.01 12.57 5.05
C LEU A 226 0.65 13.47 6.23
N TYR A 227 -0.09 12.91 7.17
CA TYR A 227 -0.49 13.57 8.40
C TYR A 227 -0.10 12.77 9.63
N LYS A 228 0.43 13.43 10.64
CA LYS A 228 0.81 12.82 11.90
C LYS A 228 -0.08 13.39 13.02
N PRO A 229 -1.12 12.66 13.47
CA PRO A 229 -1.95 13.11 14.58
C PRO A 229 -1.20 13.03 15.91
N ASP A 230 -0.41 11.97 16.11
CA ASP A 230 0.24 11.69 17.38
C ASP A 230 1.64 11.11 17.17
N ASN A 231 2.22 10.49 18.19
CA ASN A 231 3.59 9.94 18.11
C ASN A 231 3.65 8.49 17.58
N GLU A 232 2.51 7.86 17.32
CA GLU A 232 2.42 6.47 16.89
C GLU A 232 1.89 6.33 15.47
N HIS A 233 1.14 7.29 14.97
CA HIS A 233 0.39 7.18 13.72
C HIS A 233 0.92 8.09 12.61
N ILE A 234 0.93 7.56 11.39
CA ILE A 234 1.14 8.34 10.15
C ILE A 234 0.00 8.00 9.20
N CYS A 235 -0.79 9.02 8.87
CA CYS A 235 -2.01 8.90 8.08
C CYS A 235 -1.80 9.30 6.64
N PHE A 236 -2.38 8.52 5.75
CA PHE A 236 -2.53 8.86 4.34
C PHE A 236 -3.87 9.57 4.11
N PHE A 237 -3.96 10.28 2.99
CA PHE A 237 -5.18 10.89 2.51
C PHE A 237 -5.63 10.17 1.24
N PRO A 238 -6.50 9.15 1.36
CA PRO A 238 -7.28 8.70 0.22
C PRO A 238 -8.18 9.87 -0.23
N THR A 239 -8.05 10.31 -1.48
CA THR A 239 -8.83 11.45 -2.02
C THR A 239 -9.75 10.98 -3.12
N GLY A 240 -10.99 11.45 -3.15
CA GLY A 240 -11.98 11.12 -4.17
C GLY A 240 -12.77 12.36 -4.58
N ASP A 241 -13.61 12.23 -5.61
CA ASP A 241 -14.51 13.30 -6.08
C ASP A 241 -15.80 13.40 -5.24
N ASN A 242 -15.95 12.56 -4.21
CA ASN A 242 -17.11 12.50 -3.34
C ASN A 242 -16.70 12.75 -1.88
N ASP A 243 -17.26 13.81 -1.31
CA ASP A 243 -16.95 14.35 0.02
C ASP A 243 -17.16 13.33 1.16
N GLU A 244 -17.91 12.25 0.92
CA GLU A 244 -18.27 11.24 1.93
C GLU A 244 -17.13 10.24 2.25
N ASP A 245 -16.20 10.00 1.31
CA ASP A 245 -15.22 8.91 1.41
C ASP A 245 -13.79 9.38 1.73
N GLY A 246 -13.48 10.67 1.57
CA GLY A 246 -12.15 11.26 1.76
C GLY A 246 -12.16 12.79 1.64
N LEU A 247 -10.97 13.40 1.63
CA LEU A 247 -10.85 14.83 1.31
C LEU A 247 -10.79 15.02 -0.21
N ASP A 248 -11.45 16.07 -0.70
CA ASP A 248 -11.38 16.45 -2.11
C ASP A 248 -9.95 16.81 -2.55
N GLU A 249 -9.68 16.66 -3.85
CA GLU A 249 -8.36 16.93 -4.42
C GLU A 249 -7.93 18.40 -4.34
N ASP A 250 -8.88 19.33 -4.29
CA ASP A 250 -8.62 20.77 -4.23
C ASP A 250 -7.88 21.18 -2.94
N TYR A 251 -8.10 20.46 -1.84
CA TYR A 251 -7.34 20.59 -0.58
C TYR A 251 -5.85 20.28 -0.72
N PHE A 252 -5.43 19.62 -1.80
CA PHE A 252 -4.03 19.29 -2.07
C PHE A 252 -3.41 20.15 -3.17
N SER A 253 -4.23 20.98 -3.82
CA SER A 253 -3.77 21.83 -4.91
C SER A 253 -2.98 23.05 -4.43
N ASN A 254 -1.98 23.44 -5.22
CA ASN A 254 -1.21 24.67 -5.01
C ASN A 254 -1.90 25.92 -5.61
N ASN A 255 -3.12 25.77 -6.14
CA ASN A 255 -3.76 26.76 -7.01
C ASN A 255 -4.38 27.95 -6.26
N GLY A 256 -4.00 28.15 -5.00
CA GLY A 256 -4.35 29.34 -4.24
C GLY A 256 -5.69 29.27 -3.52
N ASP A 257 -6.27 28.09 -3.37
CA ASP A 257 -7.32 27.90 -2.37
C ASP A 257 -6.73 28.20 -0.98
N GLU A 258 -7.35 29.13 -0.26
CA GLU A 258 -6.91 29.53 1.08
C GLU A 258 -6.94 28.35 2.07
N PHE A 259 -7.80 27.37 1.80
CA PHE A 259 -8.03 26.23 2.66
C PHE A 259 -7.14 25.03 2.35
N SER A 260 -6.41 25.02 1.23
CA SER A 260 -5.57 23.88 0.86
C SER A 260 -4.42 23.65 1.86
N ILE A 261 -4.07 22.37 2.08
CA ILE A 261 -2.97 21.96 2.97
C ILE A 261 -1.65 22.67 2.60
N PRO A 262 -1.21 22.74 1.32
CA PRO A 262 -0.02 23.50 0.96
C PRO A 262 -0.08 24.97 1.39
N GLN A 263 -1.22 25.63 1.17
CA GLN A 263 -1.38 27.05 1.49
C GLN A 263 -1.46 27.29 3.01
N GLN A 264 -2.11 26.40 3.75
CA GLN A 264 -2.15 26.44 5.20
C GLN A 264 -0.79 26.18 5.84
N LEU A 265 0.02 25.26 5.29
CA LEU A 265 1.41 25.06 5.71
C LEU A 265 2.24 26.32 5.44
N LYS A 266 2.11 26.90 4.25
CA LYS A 266 2.85 28.11 3.85
C LYS A 266 2.53 29.31 4.73
N THR A 267 1.29 29.44 5.17
CA THR A 267 0.82 30.53 6.04
C THR A 267 1.00 30.24 7.54
N GLY A 268 1.42 29.02 7.91
CA GLY A 268 1.59 28.60 9.30
C GLY A 268 0.28 28.35 10.05
N LYS A 269 -0.85 28.19 9.35
CA LYS A 269 -2.15 27.83 9.97
C LYS A 269 -2.16 26.37 10.46
N ILE A 270 -1.43 25.50 9.79
CA ILE A 270 -1.15 24.11 10.21
C ILE A 270 0.35 23.87 10.33
N ASN A 271 0.73 22.85 11.11
CA ASN A 271 2.13 22.60 11.45
C ASN A 271 2.81 21.72 10.38
N SER A 272 4.05 22.07 10.04
CA SER A 272 4.98 21.17 9.34
C SER A 272 5.58 20.16 10.32
N CYS A 273 5.82 18.92 9.88
CA CYS A 273 6.62 17.96 10.64
C CYS A 273 8.13 18.15 10.46
N SER A 274 8.52 18.84 9.38
CA SER A 274 9.89 19.26 9.05
C SER A 274 10.29 20.53 9.79
#